data_AF-A0A2S4YDE1-F1
#
_entry.id   AF-A0A2S4YDE1-F1
#
_cell.length_a   1.000
_cell.length_b   1.000
_cell.length_c   1.000
_cell.angle_alpha   90.00
_cell.angle_beta   90.00
_cell.angle_gamma   90.00
#
_symmetry.space_group_name_H-M   'P 1'
#
loop_
_entity.id
_entity.type
_entity.pdbx_description
1 polymer ?
#
loop_
_entity_poly.entity_id
_entity_poly.type
_entity_poly.pdbx_seq_one_letter_code
_entity_poly.pdbx_strand_id
1 'polypeptide(L)'
;MKIQGKMFLWLSVFILVMAIIYGLWSKEPAGTTALFLAFGLSVMIGYYLAFTARRVDAGAQDNKEADVADDAGEIGFFSPHSWQPLALGIGGAFAFLAIAIGWWLLYFAAPLILVGLWGWVFEYYRGENRTQ
;
A
#
# COMPACT_ATOMS: atom_id res chain seq x y z
N MET A 1 -16.17 -2.26 4.37
CA MET A 1 -15.24 -3.29 3.82
C MET A 1 -15.86 -4.21 2.75
N LYS A 2 -17.14 -4.61 2.85
CA LYS A 2 -17.74 -5.60 1.91
C LYS A 2 -17.76 -5.14 0.45
N ILE A 3 -18.08 -3.86 0.22
CA ILE A 3 -18.16 -3.28 -1.13
C ILE A 3 -16.76 -3.16 -1.75
N GLN A 4 -15.79 -2.67 -0.99
CA GLN A 4 -14.39 -2.52 -1.42
C GLN A 4 -13.79 -3.87 -1.85
N GLY A 5 -14.00 -4.94 -1.07
CA GLY A 5 -13.55 -6.28 -1.46
C GLY A 5 -14.22 -6.78 -2.74
N LYS A 6 -15.54 -6.59 -2.89
CA LYS A 6 -16.26 -6.95 -4.12
C LYS A 6 -15.75 -6.17 -5.34
N MET A 7 -15.43 -4.89 -5.17
CA MET A 7 -14.91 -4.04 -6.25
C MET A 7 -13.60 -4.60 -6.82
N PHE A 8 -12.63 -4.95 -5.96
CA PHE A 8 -11.36 -5.54 -6.40
C PHE A 8 -11.51 -6.92 -7.01
N LEU A 9 -12.46 -7.74 -6.53
CA LEU A 9 -12.75 -9.04 -7.14
C LEU A 9 -13.40 -8.91 -8.52
N TRP A 10 -14.26 -7.93 -8.73
CA TRP A 10 -14.79 -7.65 -10.07
C TRP A 10 -13.72 -7.12 -11.02
N LEU A 11 -12.85 -6.22 -10.52
CA LEU A 11 -11.71 -5.73 -11.27
C LEU A 11 -10.77 -6.87 -11.65
N SER A 12 -10.51 -7.83 -10.75
CA SER A 12 -9.65 -8.97 -11.06
C SER A 12 -10.24 -9.83 -12.16
N VAL A 13 -11.56 -10.11 -12.15
CA VAL A 13 -12.24 -10.82 -13.24
C VAL A 13 -12.07 -10.07 -14.56
N PHE A 14 -12.27 -8.75 -14.57
CA PHE A 14 -12.07 -7.93 -15.76
C PHE A 14 -10.62 -8.02 -16.27
N ILE A 15 -9.63 -7.84 -15.39
CA ILE A 15 -8.21 -7.90 -15.77
C ILE A 15 -7.85 -9.29 -16.29
N LEU A 16 -8.38 -10.37 -15.70
CA LEU A 16 -8.15 -11.73 -16.19
C LEU A 16 -8.69 -11.92 -17.60
N VAL A 17 -9.92 -11.46 -17.86
CA VAL A 17 -10.50 -11.51 -19.21
C VAL A 17 -9.64 -10.74 -20.19
N MET A 18 -9.18 -9.54 -19.83
CA MET A 18 -8.28 -8.74 -20.66
C MET A 18 -6.90 -9.41 -20.85
N ALA A 19 -6.34 -10.05 -19.83
CA ALA A 19 -5.07 -10.77 -19.91
C ALA A 19 -5.14 -11.91 -20.93
N ILE A 20 -6.25 -12.66 -20.93
CA ILE A 20 -6.49 -13.75 -21.88
C ILE A 20 -6.68 -13.20 -23.30
N ILE A 21 -7.56 -12.20 -23.48
CA ILE A 21 -7.81 -11.59 -24.80
C ILE A 21 -6.52 -11.00 -25.38
N TYR A 22 -5.81 -10.22 -24.57
CA TYR A 22 -4.55 -9.60 -24.97
C TYR A 22 -3.50 -10.66 -25.33
N GLY A 23 -3.27 -11.65 -24.46
CA GLY A 23 -2.24 -12.66 -24.69
C GLY A 23 -2.49 -13.52 -25.92
N LEU A 24 -3.75 -13.85 -26.22
CA LEU A 24 -4.11 -14.60 -27.42
C LEU A 24 -3.97 -13.75 -28.70
N TRP A 25 -4.27 -12.46 -28.64
CA TRP A 25 -4.29 -11.58 -29.81
C TRP A 25 -2.92 -10.97 -30.12
N SER A 26 -2.26 -10.39 -29.11
CA SER A 26 -0.97 -9.71 -29.27
C SER A 26 0.18 -10.70 -29.42
N LYS A 27 0.08 -11.89 -28.79
CA LYS A 27 1.16 -12.87 -28.66
C LYS A 27 2.45 -12.25 -28.10
N GLU A 28 2.31 -11.18 -27.33
CA GLU A 28 3.40 -10.39 -26.76
C GLU A 28 3.57 -10.74 -25.26
N PRO A 29 4.74 -11.22 -24.83
CA PRO A 29 4.90 -11.79 -23.49
C PRO A 29 4.96 -10.75 -22.36
N ALA A 30 5.48 -9.53 -22.58
CA ALA A 30 5.67 -8.55 -21.51
C ALA A 30 4.34 -7.99 -21.00
N GLY A 31 3.46 -7.54 -21.89
CA GLY A 31 2.13 -7.05 -21.58
C GLY A 31 1.23 -8.14 -21.02
N THR A 32 1.32 -9.36 -21.57
CA THR A 32 0.58 -10.52 -21.03
C THR A 32 1.01 -10.80 -19.59
N THR A 33 2.33 -10.81 -19.32
CA THR A 33 2.87 -11.00 -17.96
C THR A 33 2.41 -9.89 -17.02
N ALA A 34 2.49 -8.63 -17.43
CA ALA A 34 2.03 -7.49 -16.63
C ALA A 34 0.54 -7.59 -16.26
N LEU A 35 -0.32 -8.00 -17.21
CA LEU A 35 -1.75 -8.18 -16.96
C LEU A 35 -2.03 -9.34 -15.99
N PHE A 36 -1.33 -10.46 -16.10
CA PHE A 36 -1.47 -11.57 -15.14
C PHE A 36 -0.98 -11.19 -13.74
N LEU A 37 0.09 -10.40 -13.62
CA LEU A 37 0.55 -9.89 -12.33
C LEU A 37 -0.44 -8.88 -11.73
N ALA A 38 -1.02 -7.99 -12.55
CA ALA A 38 -2.07 -7.07 -12.12
C ALA A 38 -3.34 -7.80 -11.67
N PHE A 39 -3.70 -8.89 -12.36
CA PHE A 39 -4.77 -9.79 -11.94
C PHE A 39 -4.47 -10.37 -10.55
N GLY A 40 -3.28 -10.94 -10.36
CA GLY A 40 -2.84 -11.51 -9.07
C GLY A 40 -2.87 -10.50 -7.94
N LEU A 41 -2.38 -9.28 -8.18
CA LEU A 41 -2.43 -8.17 -7.22
C LEU A 41 -3.87 -7.82 -6.84
N SER A 42 -4.78 -7.73 -7.82
CA SER A 42 -6.19 -7.41 -7.59
C SER A 42 -6.91 -8.51 -6.81
N VAL A 43 -6.59 -9.78 -7.09
CA VAL A 43 -7.08 -10.92 -6.31
C VAL A 43 -6.57 -10.85 -4.87
N MET A 44 -5.28 -10.57 -4.66
CA MET A 44 -4.70 -10.50 -3.32
C MET A 44 -5.38 -9.43 -2.47
N ILE A 45 -5.59 -8.23 -3.01
CA ILE A 45 -6.29 -7.13 -2.33
C ILE A 45 -7.76 -7.50 -2.08
N GLY A 46 -8.46 -7.95 -3.12
CA GLY A 46 -9.88 -8.31 -3.03
C GLY A 46 -10.15 -9.44 -2.03
N TYR A 47 -9.30 -10.48 -2.04
CA TYR A 47 -9.37 -11.59 -1.09
C TYR A 47 -9.14 -11.11 0.34
N TYR A 48 -8.08 -10.33 0.60
CA TYR A 48 -7.79 -9.81 1.93
C TYR A 48 -8.98 -9.01 2.48
N LEU A 49 -9.51 -8.07 1.69
CA LEU A 49 -10.65 -7.25 2.11
C LEU A 49 -11.92 -8.08 2.33
N ALA A 50 -12.23 -9.03 1.45
CA ALA A 50 -13.39 -9.91 1.59
C ALA A 50 -13.26 -10.86 2.79
N PHE A 51 -12.04 -11.34 3.07
CA PHE A 51 -11.73 -12.19 4.22
C PHE A 51 -11.88 -11.43 5.54
N THR A 52 -11.41 -10.19 5.60
CA THR A 52 -11.55 -9.30 6.76
C THR A 52 -13.00 -8.89 6.96
N ALA A 53 -13.74 -8.57 5.88
CA ALA A 53 -15.16 -8.20 5.95
C ALA A 53 -16.09 -9.30 6.47
N ARG A 54 -15.62 -10.55 6.55
CA ARG A 54 -16.34 -11.69 7.16
C ARG A 54 -16.00 -11.88 8.64
N ARG A 55 -14.95 -11.24 9.14
CA ARG A 55 -14.44 -11.36 10.52
C ARG A 55 -14.69 -10.14 11.38
N VAL A 56 -14.91 -8.99 10.74
CA VAL A 56 -15.17 -7.72 11.41
C VAL A 56 -16.62 -7.35 11.17
N ASP A 57 -17.25 -6.75 12.18
CA ASP A 57 -18.60 -6.21 12.08
C ASP A 57 -18.68 -5.07 11.05
N ALA A 58 -19.90 -4.80 10.57
CA ALA A 58 -20.13 -3.69 9.67
C ALA A 58 -19.96 -2.37 10.45
N GLY A 59 -18.95 -1.58 10.10
CA GLY A 59 -18.77 -0.24 10.65
C GLY A 59 -19.81 0.76 10.09
N ALA A 60 -19.91 1.94 10.71
CA ALA A 60 -20.82 3.01 10.30
C ALA A 60 -20.71 3.34 8.79
N GLN A 61 -19.50 3.34 8.24
CA GLN A 61 -19.22 3.53 6.81
C GLN A 61 -19.90 2.52 5.84
N ASP A 62 -20.29 1.34 6.31
CA ASP A 62 -20.99 0.33 5.51
C ASP A 62 -22.53 0.41 5.68
N ASN A 63 -23.05 1.28 6.57
CA ASN A 63 -24.48 1.46 6.84
C ASN A 63 -25.02 2.74 6.14
N LYS A 64 -26.11 2.59 5.39
CA LYS A 64 -26.74 3.71 4.66
C LYS A 64 -27.57 4.63 5.56
N GLU A 65 -27.93 4.16 6.74
CA GLU A 65 -28.74 4.87 7.73
C GLU A 65 -27.92 5.28 8.97
N ALA A 66 -26.57 5.24 8.86
CA ALA A 66 -25.69 5.63 9.96
C ALA A 66 -25.84 7.11 10.30
N ASP A 67 -25.83 7.43 11.59
CA ASP A 67 -25.73 8.80 12.10
C ASP A 67 -24.26 9.17 12.32
N VAL A 68 -23.96 10.47 12.41
CA VAL A 68 -22.60 10.98 12.71
C VAL A 68 -22.12 10.48 14.07
N ALA A 69 -23.05 10.23 15.01
CA ALA A 69 -22.73 9.71 16.33
C ALA A 69 -22.22 8.25 16.32
N ASP A 70 -22.50 7.48 15.25
CA ASP A 70 -22.13 6.06 15.16
C ASP A 70 -20.60 5.85 15.00
N ASP A 71 -19.85 6.90 14.66
CA ASP A 71 -18.39 6.88 14.49
C ASP A 71 -17.68 7.93 15.37
N ALA A 72 -18.30 8.34 16.48
CA ALA A 72 -17.79 9.39 17.39
C ALA A 72 -16.65 8.93 18.32
N GLY A 73 -16.10 7.72 18.12
CA GLY A 73 -15.03 7.17 18.94
C GLY A 73 -13.64 7.74 18.61
N GLU A 74 -12.63 7.29 19.36
CA GLU A 74 -11.23 7.58 19.03
C GLU A 74 -10.81 6.79 17.78
N ILE A 75 -10.37 7.49 16.73
CA ILE A 75 -10.00 6.90 15.43
C ILE A 75 -8.68 6.12 15.52
N GLY A 76 -7.79 6.55 16.41
CA GLY A 76 -6.45 5.98 16.61
C GLY A 76 -5.36 7.06 16.66
N PHE A 77 -4.11 6.62 16.62
CA PHE A 77 -2.96 7.50 16.66
C PHE A 77 -2.61 8.06 15.28
N PHE A 78 -2.44 9.38 15.20
CA PHE A 78 -1.87 10.05 14.03
C PHE A 78 -0.62 10.81 14.46
N SER A 79 0.44 10.67 13.66
CA SER A 79 1.65 11.50 13.78
C SER A 79 1.27 12.98 13.63
N PRO A 80 1.47 13.83 14.65
CA PRO A 80 1.22 15.27 14.51
C PRO A 80 2.22 15.94 13.57
N HIS A 81 3.45 15.40 13.55
CA HIS A 81 4.55 15.84 12.70
C HIS A 81 5.63 14.76 12.65
N SER A 82 6.28 14.60 11.49
CA SER A 82 7.44 13.73 11.31
C SER A 82 8.32 14.25 10.17
N TRP A 83 9.63 14.33 10.40
CA TRP A 83 10.63 14.65 9.38
C TRP A 83 11.14 13.40 8.63
N GLN A 84 10.83 12.21 9.14
CA GLN A 84 11.33 10.94 8.60
C GLN A 84 10.86 10.68 7.15
N PRO A 85 9.62 11.06 6.75
CA PRO A 85 9.21 11.00 5.35
C PRO A 85 10.06 11.79 4.39
N LEU A 86 10.51 12.97 4.80
CA LEU A 86 11.38 13.79 3.98
C LEU A 86 12.74 13.13 3.81
N ALA A 87 13.31 12.60 4.91
CA ALA A 87 14.59 11.90 4.87
C ALA A 87 14.54 10.65 3.95
N LEU A 88 13.48 9.85 4.04
CA LEU A 88 13.26 8.70 3.15
C LEU A 88 13.05 9.13 1.70
N GLY A 89 12.32 10.22 1.46
CA GLY A 89 12.12 10.77 0.12
C GLY A 89 13.44 11.20 -0.54
N ILE A 90 14.28 11.93 0.19
CA ILE A 90 15.61 12.36 -0.28
C ILE A 90 16.52 11.14 -0.51
N GLY A 91 16.55 10.20 0.44
CA GLY A 91 17.31 8.97 0.31
C GLY A 91 16.88 8.13 -0.89
N GLY A 92 15.58 7.94 -1.08
CA GLY A 92 15.00 7.24 -2.23
C GLY A 92 15.30 7.94 -3.55
N ALA A 93 15.24 9.26 -3.59
CA ALA A 93 15.61 10.05 -4.77
C ALA A 93 17.08 9.87 -5.14
N PHE A 94 18.00 9.91 -4.18
CA PHE A 94 19.42 9.62 -4.44
C PHE A 94 19.66 8.16 -4.85
N ALA A 95 18.93 7.22 -4.25
CA ALA A 95 19.04 5.81 -4.64
C ALA A 95 18.59 5.59 -6.09
N PHE A 96 17.52 6.25 -6.52
CA PHE A 96 17.07 6.21 -7.91
C PHE A 96 18.05 6.93 -8.86
N LEU A 97 18.57 8.09 -8.44
CA LEU A 97 19.56 8.85 -9.20
C LEU A 97 20.88 8.08 -9.42
N ALA A 98 21.20 7.13 -8.54
CA ALA A 98 22.39 6.28 -8.68
C ALA A 98 22.35 5.43 -9.97
N ILE A 99 21.17 5.14 -10.52
CA ILE A 99 21.04 4.46 -11.82
C ILE A 99 21.64 5.30 -12.95
N ALA A 100 21.52 6.64 -12.86
CA ALA A 100 22.01 7.57 -13.88
C ALA A 100 23.46 8.03 -13.64
N ILE A 101 23.84 8.29 -12.38
CA ILE A 101 25.18 8.83 -12.03
C ILE A 101 26.21 7.72 -11.80
N GLY A 102 25.77 6.56 -11.30
CA GLY A 102 26.62 5.43 -10.96
C GLY A 102 26.38 4.91 -9.54
N TRP A 103 26.66 3.61 -9.35
CA TRP A 103 26.36 2.87 -8.12
C TRP A 103 27.05 3.39 -6.86
N TRP A 104 28.12 4.17 -6.99
CA TRP A 104 28.82 4.76 -5.85
C TRP A 104 27.92 5.69 -5.03
N LEU A 105 26.91 6.31 -5.65
CA LEU A 105 25.94 7.16 -4.97
C LEU A 105 25.07 6.35 -3.98
N LEU A 106 24.88 5.04 -4.20
CA LEU A 106 24.16 4.19 -3.24
C LEU A 106 24.89 4.09 -1.90
N TYR A 107 26.23 4.21 -1.86
CA TYR A 107 26.95 4.19 -0.59
C TYR A 107 26.54 5.35 0.35
N PHE A 108 26.05 6.45 -0.22
CA PHE A 108 25.53 7.59 0.52
C PHE A 108 24.02 7.53 0.71
N ALA A 109 23.27 7.05 -0.29
CA ALA A 109 21.83 6.92 -0.21
C ALA A 109 21.39 5.85 0.80
N ALA A 110 22.07 4.70 0.85
CA ALA A 110 21.66 3.58 1.69
C ALA A 110 21.70 3.92 3.20
N PRO A 111 22.78 4.50 3.77
CA PRO A 111 22.76 4.92 5.17
C PRO A 111 21.66 5.95 5.47
N LEU A 112 21.39 6.89 4.56
CA LEU A 112 20.33 7.88 4.73
C LEU A 112 18.95 7.22 4.79
N ILE A 113 18.67 6.27 3.89
CA ILE A 113 17.43 5.48 3.91
C ILE A 113 17.34 4.65 5.18
N LEU A 114 18.41 3.99 5.60
CA LEU A 114 18.41 3.14 6.79
C LEU A 114 18.13 3.95 8.07
N VAL A 115 18.78 5.10 8.22
CA VAL A 115 18.56 5.99 9.36
C VAL A 115 17.16 6.60 9.31
N GLY A 116 16.67 7.02 8.15
CA GLY A 116 15.31 7.53 7.98
C GLY A 116 14.24 6.47 8.28
N LEU A 117 14.47 5.22 7.88
CA LEU A 117 13.55 4.10 8.11
C LEU A 117 13.52 3.74 9.60
N TRP A 118 14.70 3.61 10.22
CA TRP A 118 14.80 3.41 11.66
C TRP A 118 14.12 4.55 12.43
N GLY A 119 14.38 5.79 12.01
CA GLY A 119 13.77 7.00 12.55
C GLY A 119 12.25 6.93 12.48
N TRP A 120 11.68 6.60 11.32
CA TRP A 120 10.24 6.51 11.10
C TRP A 120 9.60 5.42 11.96
N VAL A 121 10.16 4.21 11.96
CA VAL A 121 9.58 3.07 12.70
C VAL A 121 9.61 3.30 14.21
N PHE A 122 10.71 3.88 14.74
CA PHE A 122 10.90 4.04 16.18
C PHE A 122 10.58 5.46 16.70
N GLU A 123 10.05 6.36 15.87
CA GLU A 123 9.79 7.76 16.26
C GLU A 123 8.94 7.88 17.52
N TYR A 124 7.85 7.11 17.59
CA TYR A 124 6.89 7.17 18.68
C TYR A 124 7.15 6.15 19.80
N TYR A 125 8.20 5.33 19.68
CA TYR A 125 8.57 4.30 20.66
C TYR A 125 9.84 4.66 21.45
N ARG A 126 10.11 5.95 21.64
CA ARG A 126 11.29 6.48 22.36
C ARG A 126 10.87 7.32 23.57
N GLY A 127 11.70 7.32 24.61
CA GLY A 127 11.49 8.14 25.81
C GLY A 127 10.27 7.72 26.63
N GLU A 128 9.49 8.70 27.10
CA GLU A 128 8.28 8.51 27.92
C GLU A 128 7.22 7.62 27.22
N ASN A 129 7.19 7.63 25.88
CA ASN A 129 6.19 6.92 25.06
C ASN A 129 6.60 5.47 24.72
N ARG A 130 7.62 4.91 25.38
CA ARG A 130 8.19 3.60 25.02
C ARG A 130 7.24 2.41 25.23
N THR A 131 6.20 2.57 26.04
CA THR A 131 5.25 1.49 26.42
C THR A 131 3.81 1.77 26.03
N GLN A 132 3.57 2.79 25.20
CA GLN A 132 2.26 3.07 24.60
C GLN A 132 1.96 2.06 23.49
#